data_AF-A0A7S2GAN2-F1
#
_entry.id   AF-A0A7S2GAN2-F1
#
_cell.length_a   1.000
_cell.length_b   1.000
_cell.length_c   1.000
_cell.angle_alpha   90.00
_cell.angle_beta   90.00
_cell.angle_gamma   90.00
#
_symmetry.space_group_name_H-M   'P 1'
#
loop_
_entity.id
_entity.type
_entity.pdbx_description
1 polymer ?
#
loop_
_entity_poly.entity_id
_entity_poly.type
_entity_poly.pdbx_seq_one_letter_code
_entity_poly.pdbx_strand_id
1 'polypeptide(L)'
;AFDILGVIGAVVMPHNLYLHTASVMSRPVVRNPEVIRKAAFWTAVEPVAPILVSFTINMAVVVIAATEVYGKSGSDNVGLTDFADYLNIPGGATLFATALLASGQSSAVTTTYSGQ
;
A
#
# COMPACT_ATOMS: atom_id res chain seq x y z
N ALA A 1 14.33 -5.55 14.78
CA ALA A 1 13.34 -4.91 15.71
C ALA A 1 12.74 -3.64 15.11
N PHE A 2 13.54 -2.83 14.43
CA PHE A 2 13.05 -1.71 13.61
C PHE A 2 12.19 -2.15 12.42
N ASP A 3 12.36 -3.39 11.96
CA ASP A 3 11.71 -3.92 10.75
C ASP A 3 10.19 -4.02 10.89
N ILE A 4 9.70 -4.42 12.07
CA ILE A 4 8.25 -4.51 12.34
C ILE A 4 7.63 -3.11 12.41
N LEU A 5 8.31 -2.15 13.04
CA LEU A 5 7.88 -0.75 13.04
C LEU A 5 7.90 -0.15 11.62
N GLY A 6 8.88 -0.51 10.80
CA GLY A 6 8.95 -0.11 9.40
C GLY A 6 7.79 -0.67 8.57
N VAL A 7 7.45 -1.95 8.75
CA VAL A 7 6.29 -2.58 8.09
C VAL A 7 4.98 -1.94 8.55
N ILE A 8 4.82 -1.68 9.85
CA ILE A 8 3.62 -1.00 10.38
C ILE A 8 3.52 0.42 9.81
N GLY A 9 4.62 1.18 9.77
CA GLY A 9 4.65 2.53 9.20
C GLY A 9 4.40 2.58 7.69
N ALA A 10 4.79 1.54 6.96
CA ALA A 10 4.49 1.40 5.54
C ALA A 10 3.00 1.07 5.28
N VAL A 11 2.37 0.28 6.15
CA VAL A 11 0.95 -0.09 6.02
C VAL A 11 0.02 1.03 6.49
N VAL A 12 0.37 1.70 7.58
CA VAL A 12 -0.42 2.78 8.17
C VAL A 12 0.18 4.13 7.74
N MET A 13 -0.19 4.57 6.54
CA MET A 13 0.21 5.88 6.03
C MET A 13 -0.70 6.98 6.57
N PRO A 14 -0.21 7.89 7.44
CA PRO A 14 -1.05 8.88 8.11
C PRO A 14 -1.74 9.83 7.11
N HIS A 15 -1.09 10.14 5.99
CA HIS A 15 -1.64 11.01 4.94
C HIS A 15 -2.89 10.41 4.25
N ASN A 16 -3.00 9.08 4.16
CA ASN A 16 -4.19 8.41 3.63
C ASN A 16 -5.39 8.56 4.56
N LEU A 17 -5.15 8.63 5.87
CA LEU A 17 -6.20 8.89 6.86
C LEU A 17 -6.79 10.30 6.68
N TYR A 18 -5.92 11.30 6.48
CA TYR A 18 -6.35 12.68 6.22
C TYR A 18 -7.12 12.80 4.91
N LEU A 19 -6.64 12.17 3.83
CA LEU A 19 -7.33 12.19 2.54
C LEU A 19 -8.69 11.52 2.55
N HIS A 20 -8.78 10.34 3.16
CA HIS A 20 -10.05 9.64 3.28
C HIS A 20 -11.06 10.49 4.06
N THR A 21 -10.60 11.14 5.13
CA THR A 21 -11.42 12.05 5.95
C THR A 21 -11.87 13.29 5.16
N ALA A 22 -10.99 13.89 4.35
CA ALA A 22 -11.32 15.01 3.45
C ALA A 22 -12.30 14.60 2.33
N SER A 23 -12.11 13.42 1.73
CA SER A 23 -12.99 12.88 0.69
C SER A 23 -14.39 12.56 1.20
N VAL A 24 -14.51 12.10 2.45
CA VAL A 24 -15.80 11.85 3.10
C VAL A 24 -16.50 13.17 3.43
N MET A 25 -15.74 14.19 3.87
CA MET A 25 -16.28 15.52 4.18
C MET A 25 -16.70 16.33 2.94
N SER A 26 -16.14 16.06 1.76
CA SER A 26 -16.49 16.76 0.52
C SER A 26 -17.81 16.29 -0.10
N ARG A 27 -18.37 15.15 0.34
CA ARG A 27 -19.66 14.64 -0.16
C ARG A 27 -20.81 15.45 0.45
N PRO A 28 -21.74 16.03 -0.34
CA PRO A 28 -22.90 16.73 0.20
C PRO A 28 -23.86 15.73 0.87
N VAL A 29 -23.89 15.71 2.20
CA VAL A 29 -24.78 14.84 2.98
C VAL A 29 -25.89 15.68 3.62
N VAL A 30 -27.14 15.29 3.40
CA VAL A 30 -28.29 15.85 4.13
C VAL A 30 -28.12 15.49 5.61
N ARG A 31 -27.99 16.51 6.47
CA ARG A 31 -27.74 16.35 7.91
C ARG A 31 -28.98 15.85 8.66
N ASN A 32 -29.30 14.59 8.45
CA ASN A 32 -30.30 13.84 9.23
C ASN A 32 -29.56 12.76 10.05
N PRO A 33 -29.86 12.60 11.35
CA PRO A 33 -29.20 11.60 12.21
C PRO A 33 -29.21 10.17 11.64
N GLU A 34 -30.26 9.76 10.94
CA GLU A 34 -30.30 8.43 10.31
C GLU A 34 -29.35 8.31 9.12
N VAL A 35 -29.26 9.37 8.31
CA VAL A 35 -28.39 9.44 7.12
C VAL A 35 -26.92 9.49 7.55
N ILE A 36 -26.60 10.23 8.62
CA ILE A 36 -25.24 10.31 9.19
C ILE A 36 -24.80 8.94 9.69
N ARG A 37 -25.66 8.22 10.44
CA ARG A 37 -25.33 6.87 10.93
C ARG A 37 -25.06 5.90 9.78
N LYS A 38 -25.88 5.97 8.73
CA LYS A 38 -25.71 5.14 7.53
C LYS A 38 -24.43 5.50 6.78
N ALA A 39 -24.15 6.79 6.60
CA ALA A 39 -22.93 7.28 5.95
C ALA A 39 -21.67 6.82 6.70
N ALA A 40 -21.64 6.95 8.03
CA ALA A 40 -20.52 6.49 8.85
C ALA A 40 -20.24 4.99 8.70
N PHE A 41 -21.30 4.16 8.64
CA PHE A 41 -21.14 2.72 8.43
C PHE A 41 -20.54 2.40 7.05
N TRP A 42 -21.08 2.99 5.98
CA TRP A 42 -20.56 2.75 4.64
C TRP A 42 -19.14 3.26 4.45
N THR A 43 -18.82 4.43 5.00
CA THR A 43 -17.47 4.99 5.00
C THR A 43 -16.47 4.13 5.79
N ALA A 44 -16.91 3.44 6.84
CA ALA A 44 -16.05 2.51 7.58
C ALA A 44 -15.80 1.19 6.80
N VAL A 45 -16.76 0.74 5.99
CA VAL A 45 -16.67 -0.51 5.22
C VAL A 45 -15.98 -0.32 3.87
N GLU A 46 -16.12 0.85 3.23
CA GLU A 46 -15.50 1.21 1.95
C GLU A 46 -13.99 0.88 1.86
N PRO A 47 -13.14 1.21 2.85
CA PRO A 47 -11.71 0.89 2.79
C PRO A 47 -11.37 -0.58 3.07
N VAL A 48 -12.29 -1.41 3.55
CA VAL A 48 -12.00 -2.81 3.91
C VAL A 48 -11.53 -3.62 2.70
N ALA A 49 -12.21 -3.50 1.55
CA ALA A 49 -11.84 -4.23 0.35
C ALA A 49 -10.46 -3.81 -0.21
N PRO A 50 -10.16 -2.50 -0.39
CA PRO A 50 -8.81 -2.05 -0.77
C PRO A 50 -7.71 -2.50 0.20
N ILE A 51 -7.96 -2.44 1.51
CA ILE A 51 -6.98 -2.88 2.53
C ILE A 51 -6.71 -4.38 2.42
N LEU A 52 -7.74 -5.21 2.22
CA LEU A 52 -7.56 -6.65 2.02
C LEU A 52 -6.73 -6.96 0.78
N VAL A 53 -6.99 -6.28 -0.34
CA VAL A 53 -6.21 -6.45 -1.58
C VAL A 53 -4.75 -6.04 -1.35
N SER A 54 -4.51 -4.89 -0.72
CA SER A 54 -3.17 -4.41 -0.38
C SER A 54 -2.43 -5.40 0.53
N PHE A 55 -3.12 -5.96 1.52
CA PHE A 55 -2.58 -6.99 2.39
C PHE A 55 -2.17 -8.25 1.63
N THR A 56 -3.02 -8.75 0.71
CA THR A 56 -2.69 -9.92 -0.13
C THR A 56 -1.46 -9.67 -1.01
N ILE A 57 -1.34 -8.48 -1.60
CA ILE A 57 -0.18 -8.10 -2.42
C ILE A 57 1.09 -8.04 -1.56
N ASN A 58 1.05 -7.36 -0.42
CA ASN A 58 2.19 -7.28 0.50
C ASN A 58 2.63 -8.68 0.97
N MET A 59 1.66 -9.56 1.27
CA MET A 59 1.94 -10.95 1.62
C MET A 59 2.61 -11.70 0.47
N ALA A 60 2.15 -11.53 -0.77
CA ALA A 60 2.75 -12.17 -1.94
C ALA A 60 4.20 -11.70 -2.15
N VAL A 61 4.49 -10.41 -1.99
CA VAL A 61 5.86 -9.86 -2.08
C VAL A 61 6.77 -10.46 -1.01
N VAL A 62 6.29 -10.56 0.24
CA VAL A 62 7.06 -11.19 1.34
C VAL A 62 7.32 -12.67 1.07
N VAL A 63 6.34 -13.41 0.53
CA VAL A 63 6.52 -14.83 0.18
C VAL A 63 7.55 -14.99 -0.93
N ILE A 64 7.49 -14.17 -2.00
CA ILE A 64 8.48 -14.20 -3.10
C ILE A 64 9.87 -13.87 -2.57
N ALA A 65 9.99 -12.86 -1.69
CA ALA A 65 11.24 -12.52 -1.04
C ALA A 65 11.78 -13.71 -0.21
N ALA A 66 10.91 -14.36 0.55
CA ALA A 66 11.26 -15.52 1.35
C ALA A 66 11.65 -16.75 0.51
N THR A 67 11.13 -16.93 -0.71
CA THR A 67 11.52 -18.07 -1.56
C THR A 67 12.76 -17.80 -2.39
N GLU A 68 12.94 -16.58 -2.90
CA GLU A 68 14.02 -16.26 -3.84
C GLU A 68 15.31 -15.77 -3.17
N VAL A 69 15.21 -15.19 -1.98
CA VAL A 69 16.34 -14.56 -1.26
C VAL A 69 16.81 -15.39 -0.07
N TYR A 70 15.92 -16.17 0.56
CA TYR A 70 16.26 -16.92 1.77
C TYR A 70 17.26 -18.06 1.48
N GLY A 71 18.41 -18.03 2.14
CA GLY A 71 19.44 -19.07 2.05
C GLY A 71 20.52 -18.87 0.97
N LYS A 72 20.52 -17.76 0.22
CA LYS A 72 21.59 -17.40 -0.73
C LYS A 72 22.69 -16.57 -0.05
N SER A 73 23.96 -16.80 -0.42
CA SER A 73 25.10 -16.03 0.08
C SER A 73 24.99 -14.55 -0.32
N GLY A 74 24.91 -13.64 0.66
CA GLY A 74 24.70 -12.19 0.43
C GLY A 74 23.32 -11.67 0.82
N SER A 75 22.45 -12.50 1.40
CA SER A 75 21.07 -12.15 1.80
C SER A 75 20.93 -10.98 2.78
N ASP A 76 22.01 -10.63 3.51
CA ASP A 76 21.99 -9.54 4.50
C ASP A 76 21.93 -8.13 3.88
N ASN A 77 22.24 -7.96 2.59
CA ASN A 77 22.25 -6.65 1.91
C ASN A 77 21.28 -6.56 0.73
N VAL A 78 20.28 -7.45 0.64
CA VAL A 78 19.36 -7.45 -0.50
C VAL A 78 18.46 -6.22 -0.47
N GLY A 79 18.76 -5.27 -1.37
CA GLY A 79 18.03 -4.03 -1.55
C GLY A 79 16.96 -4.12 -2.64
N LEU A 80 16.21 -3.03 -2.80
CA LEU A 80 15.14 -2.89 -3.81
C LEU A 80 15.65 -3.08 -5.25
N THR A 81 16.91 -2.72 -5.51
CA THR A 81 17.56 -2.86 -6.82
C THR A 81 18.00 -4.27 -7.12
N ASP A 82 18.45 -5.01 -6.11
CA ASP A 82 18.97 -6.37 -6.26
C ASP A 82 17.83 -7.39 -6.37
N PHE A 83 16.63 -7.05 -5.85
CA PHE A 83 15.44 -7.88 -5.93
C PHE A 83 15.03 -8.22 -7.37
N ALA A 84 15.35 -7.36 -8.34
CA ALA A 84 15.09 -7.62 -9.76
C ALA A 84 15.93 -8.77 -10.32
N ASP A 85 17.16 -8.95 -9.82
CA ASP A 85 18.08 -10.02 -10.25
C ASP A 85 17.72 -11.38 -9.63
N TYR A 86 17.04 -11.37 -8.48
CA TYR A 86 16.51 -12.58 -7.85
C TYR A 86 15.22 -13.08 -8.52
N LEU A 87 14.57 -12.29 -9.38
CA LEU A 87 13.35 -12.67 -10.08
C LEU A 87 13.67 -13.49 -11.34
N ASN A 88 13.96 -14.79 -11.16
CA ASN A 88 14.35 -15.71 -12.25
C ASN A 88 13.16 -16.19 -13.10
N ILE A 89 12.30 -15.27 -13.54
CA ILE A 89 11.18 -15.50 -14.45
C ILE A 89 11.36 -14.63 -15.71
N PRO A 90 11.00 -15.12 -16.90
CA PRO A 90 11.12 -14.33 -18.13
C PRO A 90 10.23 -13.09 -18.05
N GLY A 91 10.86 -11.90 -18.07
CA GLY A 91 10.16 -10.61 -17.93
C GLY A 91 9.87 -10.17 -16.48
N GLY A 92 10.38 -10.90 -15.48
CA GLY A 92 10.20 -10.56 -14.06
C GLY A 92 10.71 -9.17 -13.70
N ALA A 93 11.95 -8.86 -14.10
CA ALA A 93 12.55 -7.55 -13.89
C ALA A 93 11.75 -6.40 -14.54
N THR A 94 11.23 -6.60 -15.75
CA THR A 94 10.42 -5.59 -16.44
C THR A 94 9.05 -5.37 -15.79
N LEU A 95 8.43 -6.44 -15.29
CA LEU A 95 7.17 -6.37 -14.56
C LEU A 95 7.36 -5.65 -13.22
N PHE A 96 8.44 -5.99 -12.49
CA PHE A 96 8.80 -5.32 -11.25
C PHE A 96 9.08 -3.84 -11.48
N ALA A 97 9.88 -3.47 -12.48
CA ALA A 97 10.17 -2.08 -12.80
C ALA A 97 8.92 -1.26 -13.15
N THR A 98 8.00 -1.85 -13.93
CA THR A 98 6.74 -1.19 -14.31
C THR A 98 5.83 -1.00 -13.10
N ALA A 99 5.72 -2.01 -12.23
CA ALA A 99 4.96 -1.93 -10.99
C ALA A 99 5.54 -0.87 -10.03
N LEU A 100 6.87 -0.80 -9.91
CA LEU A 100 7.57 0.15 -9.06
C LEU A 100 7.40 1.59 -9.55
N LEU A 101 7.46 1.79 -10.87
CA LEU A 101 7.16 3.07 -11.51
C LEU A 101 5.71 3.50 -11.25
N ALA A 102 4.75 2.59 -11.47
CA ALA A 102 3.33 2.85 -11.24
C ALA A 102 3.03 3.19 -9.78
N SER A 103 3.65 2.48 -8.84
CA SER A 103 3.54 2.75 -7.39
C SER A 103 4.06 4.15 -7.04
N GLY A 104 5.19 4.58 -7.63
CA GLY A 104 5.75 5.92 -7.42
C GLY A 104 4.82 7.03 -7.91
N GLN A 105 4.21 6.85 -9.08
CA GLN A 105 3.24 7.82 -9.61
C GLN A 105 1.99 7.93 -8.73
N SER A 106 1.43 6.80 -8.29
CA SER A 106 0.26 6.82 -7.39
C SER A 106 0.56 7.54 -6.09
N SER A 107 1.74 7.33 -5.49
CA SER A 107 2.14 7.99 -4.24
C SER A 107 2.31 9.51 -4.40
N ALA A 108 2.87 9.97 -5.51
CA ALA A 108 3.06 11.39 -5.79
C ALA A 108 1.72 12.15 -5.88
N VAL A 109 0.73 11.54 -6.53
CA VAL A 109 -0.63 12.11 -6.66
C VAL A 109 -1.30 12.20 -5.29
N THR A 110 -1.30 11.11 -4.52
CA THR A 110 -1.87 11.08 -3.17
C THR A 110 -1.19 12.10 -2.25
N THR A 111 0.14 12.21 -2.29
CA THR A 111 0.89 13.16 -1.45
C THR A 111 0.52 14.62 -1.75
N THR A 112 0.28 14.95 -3.02
CA THR A 112 -0.12 16.31 -3.43
C THR A 112 -1.53 16.65 -2.94
N TYR A 113 -2.47 15.69 -2.99
CA TYR A 113 -3.81 15.90 -2.44
C TYR A 113 -3.83 15.95 -0.92
N SER A 114 -2.94 15.23 -0.22
CA SER A 114 -2.83 15.28 1.24
C SER A 114 -2.19 16.57 1.78
N GLY A 115 -1.34 17.21 0.97
CA GLY A 115 -0.60 18.40 1.36
C GLY A 115 -1.37 19.71 1.21
N GLN A 116 -2.51 19.70 0.52
CA GLN A 116 -3.45 20.83 0.44
C GLN A 116 -4.43 20.79 1.61
#